data_AF-S2JKA0-F1
#
_entry.id   AF-S2JKA0-F1
#
_cell.length_a   1.000
_cell.length_b   1.000
_cell.length_c   1.000
_cell.angle_alpha   90.00
_cell.angle_beta   90.00
_cell.angle_gamma   90.00
#
_symmetry.space_group_name_H-M   'P 1'
#
loop_
_entity.id
_entity.type
_entity.pdbx_description
1 polymer ?
#
loop_
_entity_poly.entity_id
_entity_poly.type
_entity_poly.pdbx_seq_one_letter_code
_entity_poly.pdbx_strand_id
1 'polypeptide(L)'
;MHQSPRNIWLKIIHNKVPCRRFLYRSHIKDIENDRCQQCNEIEDARHLFIDCGNKLDVWQTTFNEHLSYPTTVNPHRIYKDIQNLTLSRYFIYSLDLKINIFDFIATIIRAIWTHHHLVHYRGIPFDPQTVTSSINLELDKLSNMDSIDI
;
A
#
# COMPACT_ATOMS: atom_id res chain seq x y z
N MET A 1 -10.99 8.38 8.89
CA MET A 1 -11.21 8.84 7.50
C MET A 1 -11.18 7.63 6.58
N HIS A 2 -12.33 7.15 6.10
CA HIS A 2 -12.37 6.11 5.07
C HIS A 2 -12.00 6.74 3.73
N GLN A 3 -10.71 6.81 3.40
CA GLN A 3 -10.32 7.11 2.02
C GLN A 3 -10.57 5.84 1.20
N SER A 4 -11.48 5.93 0.22
CA SER A 4 -11.65 4.88 -0.79
C SER A 4 -10.30 4.63 -1.50
N PRO A 5 -9.96 3.37 -1.84
CA PRO A 5 -8.75 3.05 -2.61
C PRO A 5 -8.58 3.94 -3.86
N ARG A 6 -9.70 4.29 -4.52
CA ARG A 6 -9.73 5.19 -5.69
C ARG A 6 -9.11 6.55 -5.41
N ASN A 7 -9.32 7.10 -4.20
CA ASN A 7 -8.78 8.40 -3.81
C ASN A 7 -7.27 8.35 -3.56
N ILE A 8 -6.75 7.23 -3.06
CA ILE A 8 -5.31 7.06 -2.82
C ILE A 8 -4.59 6.89 -4.16
N TRP A 9 -5.15 6.08 -5.05
CA TRP A 9 -4.55 5.81 -6.34
C TRP A 9 -4.47 7.05 -7.23
N LEU A 10 -5.56 7.83 -7.27
CA LEU A 10 -5.59 9.13 -7.96
C LEU A 10 -4.48 10.07 -7.44
N LYS A 11 -4.26 10.10 -6.12
CA LYS A 11 -3.18 10.89 -5.53
C LYS A 11 -1.80 10.40 -5.95
N ILE A 12 -1.59 9.08 -6.06
CA ILE A 12 -0.31 8.51 -6.52
C ILE A 12 -0.04 8.91 -7.98
N ILE A 13 -1.03 8.74 -8.86
CA ILE A 13 -0.90 9.05 -10.30
C ILE A 13 -0.61 10.54 -10.52
N HIS A 14 -1.29 11.43 -9.78
CA HIS A 14 -1.08 12.87 -9.91
C HIS A 14 0.08 13.42 -9.07
N ASN A 15 0.85 12.56 -8.37
CA ASN A 15 1.90 12.98 -7.44
C ASN A 15 1.42 13.98 -6.37
N LYS A 16 0.21 13.74 -5.83
CA LYS A 16 -0.47 14.53 -4.80
C LYS A 16 -0.70 13.74 -3.51
N VAL A 17 0.18 12.77 -3.22
CA VAL A 17 0.13 11.99 -1.99
C VAL A 17 0.56 12.88 -0.82
N PRO A 18 -0.24 13.02 0.24
CA PRO A 18 0.12 13.84 1.38
C PRO A 18 1.04 13.03 2.33
N CYS A 19 2.21 12.66 1.84
CA CYS A 19 3.30 12.10 2.66
C CYS A 19 3.89 13.17 3.58
N ARG A 20 4.69 12.77 4.58
CA ARG A 20 5.27 13.74 5.52
C ARG A 20 6.08 14.84 4.85
N ARG A 21 6.86 14.54 3.80
CA ARG A 21 7.57 15.58 3.04
C ARG A 21 6.63 16.59 2.40
N PHE A 22 5.50 16.15 1.85
CA PHE A 22 4.50 17.05 1.30
C PHE A 22 3.87 17.93 2.39
N LEU A 23 3.49 17.31 3.51
CA LEU A 23 2.82 18.00 4.62
C LEU A 23 3.75 19.01 5.32
N TYR A 24 5.02 18.63 5.54
CA TYR A 24 6.05 19.50 6.11
C TYR A 24 6.28 20.74 5.26
N ARG A 25 6.44 20.55 3.94
CA ARG A 25 6.60 21.66 2.99
C ARG A 25 5.35 22.53 2.84
N SER A 26 4.18 21.99 3.15
CA SER A 26 2.92 22.73 3.15
C SER A 26 2.67 23.47 4.47
N HIS A 27 3.62 23.43 5.42
CA HIS A 27 3.52 24.06 6.73
C HIS A 27 2.27 23.64 7.52
N ILE A 28 1.88 22.37 7.39
CA ILE A 28 0.77 21.82 8.16
C ILE A 28 1.16 21.78 9.64
N LYS A 29 0.26 22.27 10.49
CA LYS A 29 0.41 22.26 11.94
C LYS A 29 0.66 20.83 12.43
N ASP A 30 1.53 20.67 13.44
CA ASP A 30 1.88 19.39 14.07
C ASP A 30 2.75 18.44 13.20
N ILE A 31 3.28 18.90 12.06
CA ILE A 31 4.27 18.18 11.26
C ILE A 31 5.64 18.84 11.42
N GLU A 32 6.48 18.27 12.29
CA GLU A 32 7.77 18.85 12.68
C GLU A 32 8.89 18.71 11.63
N ASN A 33 8.85 17.67 10.80
CA ASN A 33 9.88 17.36 9.80
C ASN A 33 9.34 16.47 8.67
N ASP A 34 10.16 16.26 7.63
CA ASP A 34 9.86 15.43 6.46
C ASP A 34 10.30 13.95 6.59
N ARG A 35 10.64 13.50 7.80
CA ARG A 35 11.20 12.17 8.04
C ARG A 35 10.15 11.13 8.39
N CYS A 36 10.35 9.92 7.90
CA CYS A 36 9.54 8.76 8.23
C CYS A 36 9.69 8.42 9.72
N GLN A 37 8.58 8.23 10.43
CA GLN A 37 8.60 7.92 11.86
C GLN A 37 9.16 6.51 12.18
N GLN A 38 9.37 5.67 11.16
CA GLN A 38 9.79 4.28 11.34
C GLN A 38 11.29 4.06 11.11
N CYS A 39 11.87 4.78 10.14
CA CYS A 39 13.26 4.57 9.73
C CYS A 39 14.07 5.88 9.60
N ASN A 40 13.45 7.03 9.87
CA ASN A 40 14.08 8.36 9.85
C ASN A 40 14.62 8.84 8.48
N GLU A 41 14.35 8.10 7.41
CA GLU A 41 14.61 8.56 6.03
C GLU A 41 13.60 9.61 5.56
N ILE A 42 13.90 10.32 4.47
CA ILE A 42 12.97 11.28 3.87
C ILE A 42 11.73 10.54 3.36
N GLU A 43 10.56 10.91 3.86
CA GLU A 43 9.30 10.28 3.47
C GLU A 43 8.65 11.03 2.30
N ASP A 44 9.05 10.67 1.10
CA ASP A 44 8.29 10.99 -0.11
C ASP A 44 7.16 9.96 -0.37
N ALA A 45 6.42 10.14 -1.46
CA ALA A 45 5.30 9.27 -1.79
C ALA A 45 5.71 7.82 -2.06
N ARG A 46 6.91 7.57 -2.63
CA ARG A 46 7.40 6.21 -2.87
C ARG A 46 7.85 5.57 -1.56
N HIS A 47 8.49 6.33 -0.69
CA HIS A 47 8.90 5.87 0.63
C HIS A 47 7.71 5.50 1.52
N LEU A 48 6.66 6.34 1.52
CA LEU A 48 5.43 6.08 2.27
C LEU A 48 4.81 4.71 1.93
N PHE A 49 4.81 4.36 0.64
CA PHE A 49 4.14 3.16 0.16
C PHE A 49 5.06 1.95 0.01
N ILE A 50 6.35 2.11 -0.28
CA ILE A 50 7.21 1.00 -0.72
C ILE A 50 8.61 1.02 -0.10
N ASP A 51 9.40 2.10 -0.23
CA ASP A 51 10.85 2.04 0.08
C ASP A 51 11.18 1.86 1.56
N CYS A 52 10.29 2.21 2.48
CA CYS A 52 10.50 1.98 3.91
C CYS A 52 10.64 0.47 4.20
N GLY A 53 11.63 0.05 4.99
CA GLY A 53 11.87 -1.38 5.30
C GLY A 53 10.62 -2.15 5.73
N ASN A 54 9.87 -1.62 6.71
CA ASN A 54 8.63 -2.25 7.16
C ASN A 54 7.55 -2.32 6.07
N LYS A 55 7.55 -1.41 5.09
CA LYS A 55 6.61 -1.44 3.95
C LYS A 55 7.06 -2.47 2.93
N LEU A 56 8.36 -2.53 2.68
CA LEU A 56 8.98 -3.52 1.82
C LEU A 56 8.69 -4.94 2.31
N ASP A 57 8.76 -5.17 3.61
CA ASP A 57 8.44 -6.46 4.23
C ASP A 57 6.99 -6.87 3.96
N VAL A 58 6.03 -5.94 4.06
CA VAL A 58 4.62 -6.19 3.71
C VAL A 58 4.52 -6.59 2.25
N TRP A 59 5.09 -5.80 1.33
CA TRP A 59 5.07 -6.12 -0.10
C TRP A 59 5.66 -7.49 -0.39
N GLN A 60 6.82 -7.79 0.19
CA GLN A 60 7.56 -9.02 -0.07
C GLN A 60 6.82 -10.24 0.47
N THR A 61 6.24 -10.12 1.66
CA THR A 61 5.41 -11.18 2.25
C THR A 61 4.17 -11.43 1.40
N THR A 62 3.40 -10.38 1.09
CA THR A 62 2.17 -10.53 0.28
C THR A 62 2.46 -11.02 -1.14
N PHE A 63 3.58 -10.62 -1.76
CA PHE A 63 3.95 -11.14 -3.09
C PHE A 63 4.30 -12.62 -3.05
N ASN A 64 5.06 -13.07 -2.04
CA ASN A 64 5.40 -14.47 -1.88
C ASN A 64 4.17 -15.35 -1.61
N GLU A 65 3.18 -14.83 -0.89
CA GLU A 65 1.95 -15.56 -0.56
C GLU A 65 1.00 -15.67 -1.76
N HIS A 66 0.88 -14.62 -2.57
CA HIS A 66 -0.25 -14.48 -3.50
C HIS A 66 0.13 -14.42 -4.98
N LEU A 67 1.37 -14.10 -5.34
CA LEU A 67 1.79 -13.97 -6.74
C LEU A 67 2.61 -15.17 -7.22
N SER A 68 2.31 -15.64 -8.43
CA SER A 68 3.16 -16.60 -9.14
C SER A 68 4.32 -15.89 -9.85
N TYR A 69 4.12 -14.63 -10.25
CA TYR A 69 5.16 -13.78 -10.83
C TYR A 69 4.76 -12.29 -10.77
N PRO A 70 5.70 -11.37 -10.47
CA PRO A 70 7.00 -11.61 -9.84
C PRO A 70 6.84 -11.91 -8.34
N THR A 71 7.66 -12.81 -7.81
CA THR A 71 7.71 -13.11 -6.36
C THR A 71 8.63 -12.16 -5.60
N THR A 72 9.65 -11.60 -6.25
CA THR A 72 10.57 -10.63 -5.65
C THR A 72 10.11 -9.19 -5.88
N VAL A 73 10.17 -8.38 -4.84
CA VAL A 73 9.76 -6.97 -4.87
C VAL A 73 10.89 -6.08 -5.39
N ASN A 74 10.60 -5.32 -6.45
CA ASN A 74 11.45 -4.21 -6.89
C ASN A 74 10.72 -2.88 -6.62
N PRO A 75 11.13 -2.11 -5.61
CA PRO A 75 10.37 -0.93 -5.16
C PRO A 75 10.16 0.12 -6.24
N HIS A 76 11.22 0.44 -6.97
CA HIS A 76 11.18 1.43 -8.04
C HIS A 76 10.22 1.00 -9.15
N ARG A 77 10.29 -0.27 -9.56
CA ARG A 77 9.44 -0.81 -10.63
C ARG A 77 7.98 -0.86 -10.22
N ILE A 78 7.67 -1.35 -9.02
CA ILE A 78 6.29 -1.46 -8.53
C ILE A 78 5.66 -0.08 -8.42
N TYR A 79 6.37 0.90 -7.85
CA TYR A 79 5.86 2.26 -7.78
C TYR A 79 5.55 2.84 -9.16
N LYS A 80 6.47 2.65 -10.11
CA LYS A 80 6.31 3.12 -11.49
C LYS A 80 5.16 2.41 -12.20
N ASP A 81 4.99 1.11 -11.98
CA ASP A 81 3.89 0.34 -12.58
C ASP A 81 2.53 0.76 -12.00
N ILE A 82 2.46 1.07 -10.69
CA ILE A 82 1.26 1.64 -10.04
C ILE A 82 0.94 3.02 -10.60
N GLN A 83 1.94 3.89 -10.73
CA GLN A 83 1.76 5.26 -11.25
C GLN A 83 1.26 5.27 -12.70
N ASN A 84 1.74 4.34 -13.53
CA ASN A 84 1.38 4.26 -14.95
C ASN A 84 0.21 3.31 -15.23
N LEU A 85 -0.37 2.66 -14.20
CA LEU A 85 -1.42 1.66 -14.34
C LEU A 85 -0.99 0.43 -15.18
N THR A 86 0.30 0.10 -15.20
CA THR A 86 0.87 -1.00 -16.00
C THR A 86 1.07 -2.26 -15.16
N LEU A 87 -0.04 -2.86 -14.71
CA LEU A 87 -0.04 -4.01 -13.78
C LEU A 87 -0.27 -5.38 -14.44
N SER A 88 -0.33 -5.47 -15.77
CA SER A 88 -0.60 -6.72 -16.49
C SER A 88 0.46 -7.81 -16.34
N ARG A 89 1.63 -7.48 -15.76
CA ARG A 89 2.75 -8.41 -15.56
C ARG A 89 2.72 -9.16 -14.22
N TYR A 90 1.77 -8.83 -13.35
CA TYR A 90 1.66 -9.44 -12.03
C TYR A 90 0.56 -10.49 -12.10
N PHE A 91 0.91 -11.74 -11.81
CA PHE A 91 0.04 -12.89 -11.94
C PHE A 91 -0.26 -13.44 -10.55
N ILE A 92 -1.55 -13.46 -10.20
CA ILE A 92 -2.03 -14.05 -8.95
C ILE A 92 -1.94 -15.57 -9.07
N TYR A 93 -1.36 -16.22 -8.07
CA TYR A 93 -1.16 -17.67 -8.02
C TYR A 93 -2.44 -18.41 -7.63
N SER A 94 -3.21 -17.87 -6.68
CA SER A 94 -4.35 -18.57 -6.09
C SER A 94 -5.53 -18.67 -7.07
N LEU A 95 -5.90 -19.90 -7.41
CA LEU A 95 -7.09 -20.19 -8.22
C LEU A 95 -8.41 -19.87 -7.49
N ASP A 96 -8.38 -19.80 -6.16
CA ASP A 96 -9.56 -19.56 -5.32
C ASP A 96 -9.82 -18.07 -5.08
N LEU A 97 -8.85 -17.21 -5.38
CA LEU A 97 -9.00 -15.76 -5.27
C LEU A 97 -9.65 -15.18 -6.54
N LYS A 98 -10.94 -14.85 -6.45
CA LYS A 98 -11.72 -14.19 -7.49
C LYS A 98 -11.53 -12.67 -7.41
N ILE A 99 -10.30 -12.22 -7.66
CA ILE A 99 -9.95 -10.79 -7.70
C ILE A 99 -9.04 -10.52 -8.89
N ASN A 100 -9.05 -9.29 -9.39
CA ASN A 100 -8.06 -8.88 -10.39
C ASN A 100 -6.82 -8.25 -9.71
N ILE A 101 -5.77 -8.04 -10.51
CA ILE A 101 -4.52 -7.48 -9.99
C ILE A 101 -4.67 -6.05 -9.44
N PHE A 102 -5.61 -5.27 -9.96
CA PHE A 102 -5.86 -3.93 -9.46
C PHE A 102 -6.45 -3.97 -8.05
N ASP A 103 -7.38 -4.89 -7.79
CA ASP A 103 -7.95 -5.08 -6.44
C ASP A 103 -6.88 -5.54 -5.45
N PHE A 104 -6.00 -6.45 -5.87
CA PHE A 104 -4.87 -6.92 -5.08
C PHE A 104 -3.93 -5.77 -4.68
N ILE A 105 -3.43 -5.03 -5.66
CA ILE A 105 -2.52 -3.90 -5.44
C ILE A 105 -3.19 -2.76 -4.65
N ALA A 106 -4.46 -2.46 -4.94
CA ALA A 106 -5.22 -1.44 -4.23
C ALA A 106 -5.43 -1.81 -2.75
N THR A 107 -5.61 -3.10 -2.45
CA THR A 107 -5.75 -3.60 -1.08
C THR A 107 -4.46 -3.41 -0.30
N ILE A 108 -3.30 -3.76 -0.87
CA ILE A 108 -1.99 -3.54 -0.24
C ILE A 108 -1.77 -2.05 0.06
N ILE A 109 -1.95 -1.19 -0.94
CA ILE A 109 -1.76 0.27 -0.80
C ILE A 109 -2.69 0.84 0.29
N ARG A 110 -3.96 0.43 0.31
CA ARG A 110 -4.93 0.88 1.32
C ARG A 110 -4.56 0.40 2.72
N ALA A 111 -4.11 -0.84 2.87
CA ALA A 111 -3.71 -1.39 4.16
C ALA A 111 -2.49 -0.65 4.71
N ILE A 112 -1.47 -0.45 3.87
CA ILE A 112 -0.27 0.35 4.19
C ILE A 112 -0.65 1.77 4.59
N TRP A 113 -1.48 2.44 3.79
CA TRP A 113 -1.95 3.79 4.07
C TRP A 113 -2.63 3.88 5.44
N THR A 114 -3.56 2.97 5.68
CA THR A 114 -4.36 2.95 6.91
C THR A 114 -3.47 2.77 8.13
N HIS A 115 -2.60 1.75 8.12
CA HIS A 115 -1.72 1.46 9.26
C HIS A 115 -0.64 2.51 9.45
N HIS A 116 -0.12 3.11 8.37
CA HIS A 116 0.81 4.23 8.49
C HIS A 116 0.17 5.40 9.25
N HIS A 117 -1.07 5.76 8.91
CA HIS A 117 -1.76 6.84 9.61
C HIS A 117 -2.24 6.48 11.02
N LEU A 118 -2.43 5.19 11.35
CA LEU A 118 -2.70 4.76 12.73
C LEU A 118 -1.54 5.07 13.67
N VAL A 119 -0.29 5.05 13.19
CA VAL A 119 0.89 5.48 13.97
C VAL A 119 0.72 6.92 14.42
N HIS A 120 0.40 7.81 13.49
CA HIS A 120 0.30 9.24 13.78
C HIS A 120 -0.95 9.59 14.60
N TYR A 121 -2.13 9.08 14.23
CA TYR A 121 -3.40 9.50 14.85
C TYR A 121 -3.78 8.72 16.10
N ARG A 122 -3.24 7.51 16.30
CA ARG A 122 -3.61 6.63 17.41
C ARG A 122 -2.43 6.07 18.18
N GLY A 123 -1.19 6.40 17.79
CA GLY A 123 0.01 5.87 18.44
C GLY A 123 0.19 4.36 18.27
N ILE A 124 -0.52 3.72 17.33
CA ILE A 124 -0.42 2.28 17.09
C ILE A 124 0.80 2.03 16.20
N PRO A 125 1.84 1.30 16.65
CA PRO A 125 3.02 1.04 15.86
C PRO A 125 2.71 0.34 14.53
N PHE A 126 3.48 0.64 13.49
CA PHE A 126 3.35 -0.05 12.22
C PHE A 126 4.08 -1.39 12.28
N ASP A 127 3.31 -2.46 12.35
CA ASP A 127 3.79 -3.85 12.35
C ASP A 127 3.49 -4.54 11.00
N PRO A 128 4.51 -4.99 10.25
CA PRO A 128 4.31 -5.63 8.95
C PRO A 128 3.38 -6.85 8.98
N GLN A 129 3.47 -7.68 10.02
CA GLN A 129 2.68 -8.92 10.12
C GLN A 129 1.19 -8.64 10.30
N THR A 130 0.86 -7.67 11.16
CA THR A 130 -0.52 -7.18 11.34
C THR A 130 -1.07 -6.62 10.03
N VAL A 131 -0.25 -5.86 9.29
CA VAL A 131 -0.67 -5.28 8.00
C VAL A 131 -0.92 -6.37 6.96
N THR A 132 -0.01 -7.34 6.79
CA THR A 132 -0.19 -8.49 5.91
C THR A 132 -1.44 -9.29 6.28
N SER A 133 -1.66 -9.55 7.57
CA SER A 133 -2.88 -10.24 8.05
C SER A 133 -4.15 -9.48 7.66
N SER A 134 -4.13 -8.14 7.76
CA SER A 134 -5.26 -7.30 7.34
C SER A 134 -5.50 -7.32 5.83
N ILE A 135 -4.42 -7.45 5.04
CA ILE A 135 -4.50 -7.61 3.58
C ILE A 135 -5.16 -8.94 3.26
N ASN A 136 -4.68 -10.04 3.82
CA ASN A 136 -5.22 -11.38 3.57
C ASN A 136 -6.71 -11.47 3.89
N LEU A 137 -7.12 -10.97 5.06
CA LEU A 137 -8.52 -10.90 5.45
C LEU A 137 -9.39 -10.11 4.45
N GLU A 138 -8.85 -9.03 3.89
CA GLU A 138 -9.58 -8.19 2.94
C GLU A 138 -9.62 -8.78 1.53
N LEU A 139 -8.54 -9.43 1.08
CA LEU A 139 -8.52 -10.17 -0.19
C LEU A 139 -9.54 -11.31 -0.17
N ASP A 140 -9.61 -12.06 0.94
CA ASP A 140 -10.61 -13.11 1.13
C ASP A 140 -12.03 -12.55 1.08
N LYS A 141 -12.29 -11.42 1.75
CA LYS A 141 -13.60 -10.76 1.68
C LYS A 141 -13.94 -10.35 0.26
N LEU A 142 -13.04 -9.70 -0.46
CA LEU A 142 -13.26 -9.25 -1.83
C LEU A 142 -13.54 -10.43 -2.77
N SER A 143 -12.74 -11.50 -2.67
CA SER A 143 -12.95 -12.74 -3.44
C SER A 143 -14.35 -13.35 -3.22
N ASN A 144 -14.83 -13.28 -1.97
CA ASN A 144 -16.15 -13.80 -1.60
C ASN A 144 -17.31 -12.85 -1.97
N MET A 145 -17.05 -11.56 -2.20
CA MET A 145 -18.11 -10.61 -2.61
C MET A 145 -18.55 -10.82 -4.06
N ASP A 146 -17.65 -11.29 -4.94
CA ASP A 146 -17.95 -11.67 -6.33
C ASP A 146 -18.73 -13.01 -6.43
N SER A 147 -19.12 -13.61 -5.31
CA SER A 147 -20.02 -14.77 -5.27
C SER A 147 -21.52 -14.42 -5.16
N ILE A 148 -21.88 -13.13 -5.16
CA ILE A 148 -23.27 -12.68 -5.26
C ILE A 148 -23.54 -12.28 -6.72
N ASP A 149 -24.08 -13.26 -7.45
CA ASP A 149 -24.91 -13.21 -8.65
C ASP A 149 -24.95 -11.89 -9.48
N ILE A 150 -24.43 -11.97 -10.71
CA ILE A 150 -25.03 -11.29 -11.88
C ILE A 150 -25.71 -12.37 -12.73
#